data_AF-A0A5J5TB02-F1
#
_entry.id   AF-A0A5J5TB02-F1
#
_cell.length_a   1.000
_cell.length_b   1.000
_cell.length_c   1.000
_cell.angle_alpha   90.00
_cell.angle_beta   90.00
_cell.angle_gamma   90.00
#
_symmetry.space_group_name_H-M   'P 1'
#
loop_
_entity.id
_entity.type
_entity.pdbx_description
1 polymer ?
#
loop_
_entity_poly.entity_id
_entity_poly.type
_entity_poly.pdbx_seq_one_letter_code
_entity_poly.pdbx_strand_id
1 'polypeptide(L)'
;MPAFMSLDPRAYGVPDPSLTFLPEPVDVRTSYNGLLCCQGRTAYRPYYICNPANKQWKELPKPDDDHGPDPALVLVFEPPIMNFTADYKLVCPFPSELGGYKFEVYSSDRGSWRTSGEIRFDDNEKLLPKTGAHVNGIVYWPSTRGVTSFDLNSELCRLFSSNLENLGMINGKLCAACIRTRN
;
A
#
# COMPACT_ATOMS: atom_id res chain seq x y z
N MET A 1 19.37 1.97 -15.56
CA MET A 1 18.76 1.67 -14.24
C MET A 1 18.33 3.00 -13.64
N PRO A 2 17.03 3.26 -13.40
CA PRO A 2 16.62 4.49 -12.75
C PRO A 2 17.12 4.48 -11.30
N ALA A 3 17.84 5.51 -10.89
CA ALA A 3 18.20 5.74 -9.49
C ALA A 3 17.23 6.76 -8.90
N PHE A 4 16.63 6.43 -7.76
CA PHE A 4 15.91 7.42 -6.96
C PHE A 4 16.96 8.32 -6.28
N MET A 5 17.12 9.55 -6.78
CA MET A 5 17.79 10.60 -6.03
C MET A 5 16.74 11.33 -5.20
N SER A 6 16.89 11.28 -3.88
CA SER A 6 16.16 12.19 -3.00
C SER A 6 16.57 13.63 -3.31
N LEU A 7 15.61 14.54 -3.34
CA LEU A 7 15.87 15.99 -3.44
C LEU A 7 16.35 16.59 -2.11
N ASP A 8 16.29 15.83 -1.02
CA ASP A 8 16.82 16.23 0.28
C ASP A 8 18.33 15.88 0.36
N PRO A 9 19.23 16.89 0.50
CA PRO A 9 20.66 16.68 0.66
C PRO A 9 21.04 15.89 1.92
N ARG A 10 20.13 15.76 2.88
CA ARG A 10 20.29 14.98 4.13
C ARG A 10 19.66 13.60 4.07
N ALA A 11 19.00 13.24 2.97
CA ALA A 11 18.53 11.89 2.78
C ALA A 11 19.72 10.98 2.50
N TYR A 12 20.28 10.42 3.56
CA TYR A 12 21.04 9.18 3.46
C TYR A 12 20.05 8.16 2.92
N GLY A 13 20.18 7.80 1.64
CA GLY A 13 19.31 6.80 1.01
C GLY A 13 19.24 5.51 1.81
N VAL A 14 18.40 4.57 1.39
CA VAL A 14 18.26 3.26 2.04
C VAL A 14 19.67 2.67 2.28
N PRO A 15 20.13 2.49 3.55
CA PRO A 15 21.52 2.13 3.86
C PRO A 15 21.97 0.80 3.25
N ASP A 16 21.01 -0.08 2.99
CA ASP A 16 21.16 -1.34 2.27
C ASP A 16 20.00 -1.46 1.27
N PRO A 17 20.17 -1.02 0.00
CA PRO A 17 19.10 -1.03 -1.00
C PRO A 17 18.69 -2.46 -1.41
N SER A 18 19.53 -3.46 -1.10
CA SER A 18 19.21 -4.88 -1.29
C SER A 18 18.37 -5.50 -0.17
N LEU A 19 18.15 -4.77 0.93
CA LEU A 19 17.36 -5.23 2.09
C LEU A 19 17.82 -6.60 2.63
N THR A 20 19.13 -6.85 2.66
CA THR A 20 19.72 -8.15 3.05
C THR A 20 19.51 -8.52 4.52
N PHE A 21 19.02 -7.59 5.32
CA PHE A 21 18.64 -7.81 6.71
C PHE A 21 17.29 -8.55 6.88
N LEU A 22 16.52 -8.70 5.80
CA LEU A 22 15.31 -9.52 5.76
C LEU A 22 15.66 -11.02 5.64
N PRO A 23 14.77 -11.93 6.08
CA PRO A 23 15.09 -13.35 6.17
C PRO A 23 15.18 -14.06 4.81
N GLU A 24 14.66 -13.45 3.74
CA GLU A 24 14.65 -13.98 2.38
C GLU A 24 14.65 -12.84 1.33
N PRO A 25 14.92 -13.13 0.04
CA PRO A 25 14.71 -12.15 -1.02
C PRO A 25 13.25 -11.71 -1.10
N VAL A 26 13.02 -10.40 -1.22
CA VAL A 26 11.67 -9.81 -1.21
C VAL A 26 11.43 -8.89 -2.41
N ASP A 27 10.16 -8.63 -2.69
CA ASP A 27 9.72 -7.52 -3.54
C ASP A 27 9.14 -6.40 -2.67
N VAL A 28 9.59 -5.16 -2.88
CA VAL A 28 8.97 -3.98 -2.25
C VAL A 28 7.61 -3.74 -2.90
N ARG A 29 6.55 -3.71 -2.09
CA ARG A 29 5.16 -3.58 -2.54
C ARG A 29 4.62 -2.16 -2.37
N THR A 30 4.94 -1.50 -1.27
CA THR A 30 4.52 -0.13 -0.97
C THR A 30 5.40 0.48 0.11
N SER A 31 5.42 1.80 0.23
CA SER A 31 6.18 2.54 1.24
C SER A 31 5.33 3.68 1.82
N TYR A 32 5.51 4.00 3.10
CA TYR A 32 4.86 5.16 3.73
C TYR A 32 5.68 5.66 4.92
N ASN A 33 5.99 6.96 4.96
CA ASN A 33 6.71 7.63 6.06
C ASN A 33 7.91 6.85 6.62
N GLY A 34 8.77 6.33 5.73
CA GLY A 34 10.00 5.63 6.11
C GLY A 34 9.85 4.13 6.38
N LEU A 35 8.63 3.59 6.40
CA LEU A 35 8.40 2.15 6.42
C LEU A 35 8.23 1.60 5.00
N LEU A 36 8.67 0.35 4.81
CA LEU A 36 8.44 -0.44 3.61
C LEU A 36 7.55 -1.64 3.95
N CYS A 37 6.58 -1.93 3.09
CA CYS A 37 5.96 -3.24 3.03
C CYS A 37 6.62 -4.04 1.90
N CYS A 38 7.17 -5.19 2.27
CA CYS A 38 7.81 -6.13 1.36
C CYS A 38 7.04 -7.44 1.34
N GLN A 39 7.14 -8.18 0.24
CA GLN A 39 6.59 -9.53 0.13
C GLN A 39 7.71 -10.53 -0.16
N GLY A 40 7.77 -11.61 0.62
CA GLY A 40 8.67 -12.74 0.41
C GLY A 40 8.42 -13.42 -0.93
N ARG A 41 9.45 -14.09 -1.46
CA ARG A 41 9.41 -14.81 -2.74
C ARG A 41 9.23 -16.31 -2.57
N THR A 42 9.24 -16.82 -1.33
CA THR A 42 8.81 -18.19 -1.00
C THR A 42 7.38 -18.46 -1.48
N ALA A 43 6.98 -19.73 -1.56
CA ALA A 43 5.61 -20.11 -1.95
C ALA A 43 4.53 -19.52 -1.01
N TYR A 44 4.88 -19.29 0.26
CA TYR A 44 3.99 -18.68 1.24
C TYR A 44 3.79 -17.17 1.05
N ARG A 45 4.76 -16.49 0.42
CA ARG A 45 4.74 -15.05 0.10
C ARG A 45 4.35 -14.15 1.29
N PRO A 46 5.03 -14.30 2.45
CA PRO A 46 4.76 -13.54 3.66
C PRO A 46 4.91 -12.03 3.44
N TYR A 47 4.18 -11.24 4.22
CA TYR A 47 4.39 -9.80 4.27
C TYR A 47 5.35 -9.42 5.40
N TYR A 48 6.31 -8.56 5.07
CA TYR A 48 7.22 -7.96 6.04
C TYR A 48 7.01 -6.45 6.07
N ILE A 49 6.91 -5.90 7.27
CA ILE A 49 7.02 -4.45 7.49
C ILE A 49 8.41 -4.17 8.04
N CYS A 50 9.18 -3.35 7.36
CA CYS A 50 10.53 -3.02 7.78
C CYS A 50 10.83 -1.52 7.77
N ASN A 51 11.72 -1.12 8.67
CA ASN A 51 12.35 0.17 8.68
C ASN A 51 13.78 0.01 8.14
N PRO A 52 14.06 0.41 6.89
CA PRO A 52 15.38 0.28 6.31
C PRO A 52 16.46 1.09 7.03
N ALA A 53 16.11 2.16 7.75
CA ALA A 53 17.07 3.03 8.42
C ALA A 53 17.72 2.35 9.64
N ASN A 54 16.99 1.49 10.34
CA ASN A 54 17.48 0.77 11.52
C ASN A 54 17.52 -0.76 11.34
N LYS A 55 17.17 -1.26 10.14
CA LYS A 55 17.16 -2.68 9.75
C LYS A 55 16.21 -3.55 10.60
N GLN A 56 15.29 -2.94 11.35
CA GLN A 56 14.26 -3.68 12.08
C GLN A 56 13.13 -4.07 11.13
N TRP A 57 12.59 -5.26 11.34
CA TRP A 57 11.49 -5.80 10.56
C TRP A 57 10.59 -6.68 11.39
N LYS A 58 9.36 -6.88 10.90
CA LYS A 58 8.36 -7.77 11.47
C LYS A 58 7.67 -8.52 10.34
N GLU A 59 7.58 -9.84 10.46
CA GLU A 59 6.68 -10.65 9.65
C GLU A 59 5.24 -10.45 10.14
N LEU A 60 4.32 -10.23 9.20
CA LEU A 60 2.89 -10.16 9.51
C LEU A 60 2.30 -11.58 9.58
N PRO A 61 1.25 -11.79 10.39
CA PRO A 61 0.49 -13.04 10.32
C PRO A 61 -0.04 -13.25 8.90
N LYS A 62 -0.37 -14.52 8.58
CA LYS A 62 -1.04 -14.86 7.33
C LYS A 62 -2.31 -14.03 7.18
N PRO A 63 -2.58 -13.43 6.01
CA PRO A 63 -3.90 -12.90 5.69
C PRO A 63 -4.98 -13.99 5.80
N ASP A 64 -6.20 -13.59 6.16
CA ASP A 64 -7.34 -14.50 6.23
C ASP A 64 -7.81 -14.88 4.82
N ASP A 65 -7.64 -13.98 3.84
CA ASP A 65 -8.04 -14.15 2.44
C ASP A 65 -6.82 -14.22 1.48
N ASP A 66 -7.00 -14.80 0.28
CA ASP A 66 -5.94 -14.84 -0.74
C ASP A 66 -5.83 -13.52 -1.51
N HIS A 67 -4.74 -12.79 -1.25
CA HIS A 67 -4.42 -11.52 -1.91
C HIS A 67 -3.88 -11.67 -3.34
N GLY A 68 -3.67 -12.89 -3.84
CA GLY A 68 -3.22 -13.15 -5.21
C GLY A 68 -1.76 -12.78 -5.49
N PRO A 69 -1.30 -12.94 -6.76
CA PRO A 69 0.11 -12.83 -7.16
C PRO A 69 0.68 -11.40 -7.19
N ASP A 70 -0.16 -10.39 -7.38
CA ASP A 70 0.28 -8.99 -7.47
C ASP A 70 -0.69 -8.06 -6.71
N PRO A 71 -0.65 -8.08 -5.36
CA PRO A 71 -1.62 -7.37 -4.56
C PRO A 71 -1.42 -5.85 -4.62
N ALA A 72 -2.52 -5.11 -4.72
CA ALA A 72 -2.52 -3.64 -4.74
C ALA A 72 -2.45 -3.05 -3.32
N LEU A 73 -1.41 -3.41 -2.58
CA LEU A 73 -1.23 -3.02 -1.18
C LEU A 73 -1.02 -1.51 -1.01
N VAL A 74 -1.59 -0.96 0.07
CA VAL A 74 -1.25 0.39 0.55
C VAL A 74 -0.91 0.32 2.03
N LEU A 75 0.29 0.78 2.36
CA LEU A 75 0.75 0.95 3.73
C LEU A 75 0.36 2.35 4.20
N VAL A 76 -0.20 2.43 5.40
CA VAL A 76 -0.59 3.68 6.05
C VAL A 76 0.14 3.78 7.37
N PHE A 77 1.03 4.76 7.50
CA PHE A 77 1.82 4.99 8.70
C PHE A 77 1.87 6.50 9.02
N GLU A 78 0.90 6.97 9.79
CA GLU A 78 0.82 8.37 10.24
C GLU A 78 0.98 8.44 11.76
N PRO A 79 2.23 8.41 12.28
CA PRO A 79 2.45 8.53 13.71
C PRO A 79 1.93 9.88 14.21
N PRO A 80 1.02 9.92 15.19
CA PRO A 80 0.54 11.19 15.74
C PRO A 80 1.66 11.95 16.43
N ILE A 81 1.61 13.29 16.38
CA ILE A 81 2.63 14.19 16.95
C ILE A 81 2.91 13.89 18.44
N MET A 82 1.90 13.41 19.17
CA MET A 82 1.96 13.17 20.62
C MET A 82 1.95 11.68 21.01
N ASN A 83 1.85 10.74 20.06
CA ASN A 83 1.74 9.33 20.40
C ASN A 83 3.11 8.66 20.54
N PHE A 84 3.24 7.88 21.62
CA PHE A 84 4.40 7.02 21.87
C PHE A 84 4.33 5.67 21.12
N THR A 85 3.17 5.33 20.53
CA THR A 85 2.98 4.13 19.72
C THR A 85 2.94 4.47 18.23
N ALA A 86 3.80 3.80 17.47
CA ALA A 86 3.95 3.95 16.03
C ALA A 86 3.08 2.92 15.32
N ASP A 87 1.77 3.16 15.29
CA ASP A 87 0.81 2.25 14.67
C ASP A 87 0.72 2.44 13.15
N TYR A 88 0.58 1.34 12.42
CA TYR A 88 0.42 1.30 10.98
C TYR A 88 -0.69 0.32 10.58
N LYS A 89 -1.24 0.56 9.39
CA LYS A 89 -2.20 -0.33 8.75
C LYS A 89 -1.70 -0.75 7.37
N LEU A 90 -2.00 -1.97 6.97
CA LEU A 90 -1.76 -2.45 5.61
C LEU A 90 -3.10 -2.86 5.00
N VAL A 91 -3.46 -2.21 3.89
CA VAL A 91 -4.76 -2.38 3.24
C VAL A 91 -4.54 -3.14 1.94
N CYS A 92 -5.32 -4.21 1.74
CA CYS A 92 -5.28 -4.99 0.52
C CYS A 92 -6.69 -5.15 -0.05
N PRO A 93 -6.98 -4.63 -1.24
CA PRO A 93 -8.10 -5.12 -2.01
C PRO A 93 -7.76 -6.51 -2.57
N PHE A 94 -8.73 -7.42 -2.59
CA PHE A 94 -8.57 -8.78 -3.12
C PHE A 94 -9.85 -9.25 -3.83
N PRO A 95 -9.75 -10.17 -4.81
CA PRO A 95 -10.91 -10.63 -5.57
C PRO A 95 -11.95 -11.31 -4.66
N SER A 96 -13.22 -10.98 -4.87
CA SER A 96 -14.34 -11.62 -4.20
C SER A 96 -14.82 -12.84 -4.98
N GLU A 97 -15.18 -13.92 -4.29
CA GLU A 97 -15.85 -15.08 -4.92
C GLU A 97 -17.21 -14.71 -5.53
N LEU A 98 -17.85 -13.65 -5.04
CA LEU A 98 -19.13 -13.14 -5.53
C LEU A 98 -18.98 -12.14 -6.69
N GLY A 99 -17.75 -11.95 -7.18
CA GLY A 99 -17.42 -10.93 -8.17
C GLY A 99 -16.98 -9.60 -7.56
N GLY A 100 -16.13 -8.89 -8.29
CA GLY A 100 -15.50 -7.64 -7.86
C GLY A 100 -14.44 -7.82 -6.77
N TYR A 101 -14.36 -6.87 -5.83
CA TYR A 101 -13.32 -6.83 -4.78
C TYR A 101 -13.88 -6.70 -3.38
N LYS A 102 -13.20 -7.33 -2.43
CA LYS A 102 -13.28 -7.09 -0.99
C LYS A 102 -11.99 -6.40 -0.51
N PHE A 103 -11.99 -5.98 0.75
CA PHE A 103 -10.84 -5.29 1.36
C PHE A 103 -10.46 -5.99 2.66
N GLU A 104 -9.18 -6.30 2.83
CA GLU A 104 -8.60 -6.80 4.08
C GLU A 104 -7.66 -5.74 4.67
N VAL A 105 -7.73 -5.54 5.99
CA VAL A 105 -6.93 -4.54 6.69
C VAL A 105 -6.19 -5.18 7.86
N TYR A 106 -4.86 -5.21 7.78
CA TYR A 106 -4.01 -5.46 8.94
C TYR A 106 -3.89 -4.20 9.79
N SER A 107 -3.96 -4.34 11.11
CA SER A 107 -3.69 -3.24 12.05
C SER A 107 -2.60 -3.65 13.05
N SER A 108 -1.56 -2.83 13.20
CA SER A 108 -0.41 -3.15 14.07
C SER A 108 -0.74 -3.19 15.56
N ASP A 109 -1.74 -2.40 15.99
CA ASP A 109 -2.23 -2.33 17.36
C ASP A 109 -2.84 -3.66 17.82
N ARG A 110 -3.57 -4.33 16.92
CA ARG A 110 -4.17 -5.65 17.14
C ARG A 110 -3.25 -6.79 16.75
N GLY A 111 -2.33 -6.54 15.83
CA GLY A 111 -1.46 -7.56 15.28
C GLY A 111 -2.19 -8.62 14.46
N SER A 112 -3.34 -8.28 13.87
CA SER A 112 -4.18 -9.19 13.10
C SER A 112 -4.74 -8.54 11.85
N TRP A 113 -5.14 -9.37 10.90
CA TRP A 113 -5.96 -8.98 9.77
C TRP A 113 -7.44 -8.92 10.14
N ARG A 114 -8.22 -8.28 9.28
CA ARG A 114 -9.68 -8.28 9.30
C ARG A 114 -10.22 -7.92 7.93
N THR A 115 -11.12 -8.73 7.43
CA THR A 115 -11.89 -8.44 6.22
C THR A 115 -13.00 -7.42 6.50
N SER A 116 -13.09 -6.40 5.65
CA SER A 116 -14.18 -5.43 5.67
C SER A 116 -15.49 -6.05 5.20
N GLY A 117 -16.61 -5.52 5.69
CA GLY A 117 -17.95 -5.90 5.21
C GLY A 117 -18.29 -5.33 3.83
N GLU A 118 -17.50 -4.41 3.30
CA GLU A 118 -17.72 -3.78 2.01
C GLU A 118 -17.32 -4.67 0.85
N ILE A 119 -18.17 -4.68 -0.19
CA ILE A 119 -17.93 -5.38 -1.45
C ILE A 119 -18.13 -4.41 -2.61
N ARG A 120 -17.10 -4.24 -3.43
CA ARG A 120 -17.17 -3.47 -4.67
C ARG A 120 -17.49 -4.39 -5.84
N PHE A 121 -18.76 -4.45 -6.24
CA PHE A 121 -19.22 -5.25 -7.37
C PHE A 121 -18.90 -4.58 -8.73
N ASP A 122 -17.83 -5.02 -9.39
CA ASP A 122 -17.56 -4.78 -10.82
C ASP A 122 -16.48 -5.76 -11.31
N ASP A 123 -16.87 -6.85 -11.96
CA ASP A 123 -15.94 -7.89 -12.44
C ASP A 123 -14.99 -7.41 -13.54
N ASN A 124 -15.28 -6.26 -14.16
CA ASN A 124 -14.45 -5.69 -15.20
C ASN A 124 -13.48 -4.62 -14.67
N GLU A 125 -13.65 -4.21 -13.42
CA GLU A 125 -12.72 -3.32 -12.76
C GLU A 125 -11.43 -4.07 -12.43
N LYS A 126 -10.28 -3.46 -12.71
CA LYS A 126 -8.98 -3.96 -12.26
C LYS A 126 -8.23 -2.84 -11.58
N LEU A 127 -7.90 -3.04 -10.32
CA LEU A 127 -7.04 -2.13 -9.57
C LEU A 127 -5.59 -2.31 -10.01
N LEU A 128 -4.86 -1.20 -10.16
CA LEU A 128 -3.47 -1.23 -10.58
C LEU A 128 -2.55 -1.51 -9.36
N PRO A 129 -1.78 -2.62 -9.35
CA PRO A 129 -0.86 -2.90 -8.24
C PRO A 129 0.21 -1.82 -8.09
N LYS A 130 0.74 -1.63 -6.87
CA LYS A 130 1.86 -0.71 -6.56
C LYS A 130 1.60 0.78 -6.86
N THR A 131 0.35 1.20 -7.08
CA THR A 131 -0.01 2.59 -7.41
C THR A 131 -0.91 3.27 -6.39
N GLY A 132 -1.28 2.57 -5.33
CA GLY A 132 -2.20 3.11 -4.33
C GLY A 132 -1.58 4.22 -3.49
N ALA A 133 -2.41 5.17 -3.06
CA ALA A 133 -2.01 6.32 -2.25
C ALA A 133 -2.98 6.52 -1.08
N HIS A 134 -2.50 7.08 0.02
CA HIS A 134 -3.30 7.42 1.19
C HIS A 134 -3.33 8.93 1.42
N VAL A 135 -4.52 9.48 1.70
CA VAL A 135 -4.73 10.88 2.06
C VAL A 135 -5.87 10.98 3.07
N ASN A 136 -5.60 11.58 4.24
CA ASN A 136 -6.60 11.94 5.25
C ASN A 136 -7.58 10.81 5.62
N GLY A 137 -7.05 9.60 5.86
CA GLY A 137 -7.86 8.44 6.26
C GLY A 137 -8.52 7.69 5.09
N ILE A 138 -8.27 8.09 3.84
CA ILE A 138 -8.81 7.44 2.65
C ILE A 138 -7.67 6.90 1.80
N VAL A 139 -7.80 5.66 1.38
CA VAL A 139 -6.89 5.01 0.43
C VAL A 139 -7.49 5.08 -0.97
N TYR A 140 -6.67 5.32 -1.98
CA TYR A 140 -7.06 5.46 -3.37
C TYR A 140 -6.21 4.56 -4.26
N TRP A 141 -6.82 3.96 -5.26
CA TRP A 141 -6.17 3.16 -6.31
C TRP A 141 -6.66 3.63 -7.68
N PRO A 142 -5.75 3.91 -8.62
CA PRO A 142 -6.07 3.86 -10.03
C PRO A 142 -6.68 2.50 -10.40
N SER A 143 -7.69 2.52 -11.26
CA SER A 143 -8.33 1.33 -11.80
C SER A 143 -8.69 1.52 -13.27
N THR A 144 -9.02 0.41 -13.95
CA THR A 144 -9.51 0.44 -15.34
C THR A 144 -10.82 1.22 -15.51
N ARG A 145 -11.49 1.61 -14.42
CA ARG A 145 -12.75 2.37 -14.41
C ARG A 145 -12.60 3.80 -13.89
N GLY A 146 -11.43 4.14 -13.35
CA GLY A 146 -11.15 5.47 -12.83
C GLY A 146 -10.28 5.42 -11.58
N VAL A 147 -10.75 5.98 -10.48
CA VAL A 147 -10.09 5.88 -9.17
C VAL A 147 -11.05 5.28 -8.16
N THR A 148 -10.68 4.13 -7.60
CA THR A 148 -11.40 3.51 -6.49
C THR A 148 -10.80 3.97 -5.17
N SER A 149 -11.65 4.32 -4.22
CA SER A 149 -11.25 4.72 -2.87
C SER A 149 -11.86 3.83 -1.82
N PHE A 150 -11.18 3.67 -0.69
CA PHE A 150 -11.65 3.00 0.51
C PHE A 150 -11.38 3.89 1.73
N ASP A 151 -12.43 4.28 2.44
CA ASP A 151 -12.34 5.11 3.64
C ASP A 151 -12.05 4.23 4.87
N LEU A 152 -10.97 4.50 5.61
CA LEU A 152 -10.51 3.63 6.71
C LEU A 152 -11.37 3.73 7.99
N ASN A 153 -12.26 4.70 8.07
CA ASN A 153 -13.13 4.91 9.23
C ASN A 153 -14.52 4.31 8.99
N SER A 154 -15.12 4.65 7.86
CA SER A 154 -16.45 4.15 7.47
C SER A 154 -16.39 2.79 6.78
N GLU A 155 -15.22 2.40 6.27
CA GLU A 155 -15.00 1.20 5.46
C GLU A 155 -15.84 1.15 4.19
N LEU A 156 -16.22 2.30 3.65
CA LEU A 156 -17.00 2.39 2.43
C LEU A 156 -16.10 2.59 1.21
N CYS A 157 -16.44 1.91 0.12
CA CYS A 157 -15.77 2.05 -1.16
C CYS A 157 -16.50 3.06 -2.05
N ARG A 158 -15.76 3.83 -2.86
CA ARG A 158 -16.33 4.73 -3.88
C ARG A 158 -15.50 4.70 -5.14
N LEU A 159 -16.16 4.81 -6.29
CA LEU A 159 -15.52 4.97 -7.59
C LEU A 159 -15.67 6.41 -8.07
N PHE A 160 -14.58 7.01 -8.52
CA PHE A 160 -14.56 8.31 -9.17
C PHE A 160 -14.16 8.12 -10.63
N SER A 161 -15.00 8.56 -11.56
CA SER A 161 -14.68 8.56 -12.98
C SER A 161 -13.59 9.60 -13.27
N SER A 162 -12.35 9.16 -13.44
CA SER A 162 -11.20 10.02 -13.71
C SER A 162 -10.07 9.26 -14.39
N ASN A 163 -9.35 9.89 -15.33
CA ASN A 163 -8.24 9.27 -16.06
C ASN A 163 -6.89 9.51 -15.35
N LEU A 164 -6.80 9.14 -14.06
CA LEU A 164 -5.59 9.36 -13.25
C LEU A 164 -4.79 8.07 -13.18
N GLU A 165 -3.55 8.11 -13.67
CA GLU A 165 -2.70 6.91 -13.77
C GLU A 165 -1.75 6.78 -12.57
N ASN A 166 -1.29 7.90 -12.02
CA ASN A 166 -0.33 7.92 -10.92
C ASN A 166 -0.83 8.83 -9.81
N LEU A 167 -1.26 8.24 -8.69
CA LEU A 167 -1.73 8.96 -7.52
C LEU A 167 -0.60 9.11 -6.50
N GLY A 168 -0.66 10.20 -5.74
CA GLY A 168 0.24 10.46 -4.62
C GLY A 168 -0.33 11.51 -3.69
N MET A 169 0.35 11.73 -2.57
CA MET A 169 0.01 12.76 -1.60
C MET A 169 1.05 13.89 -1.65
N ILE A 170 0.59 15.13 -1.78
CA ILE A 170 1.43 16.33 -1.67
C ILE A 170 0.72 17.29 -0.73
N ASN A 171 1.38 17.67 0.38
CA ASN A 171 0.85 18.61 1.38
C ASN A 171 -0.58 18.27 1.86
N GLY A 172 -0.83 17.00 2.17
CA GLY A 172 -2.13 16.51 2.66
C GLY A 172 -3.24 16.48 1.60
N LYS A 173 -2.89 16.61 0.32
CA LYS A 173 -3.84 16.58 -0.80
C LYS A 173 -3.53 15.43 -1.74
N LEU A 174 -4.57 14.77 -2.22
CA LEU A 174 -4.46 13.79 -3.30
C LEU A 174 -4.06 14.52 -4.58
N CYS A 175 -2.98 14.08 -5.19
CA CYS A 175 -2.42 14.64 -6.42
C CYS A 175 -2.28 13.52 -7.44
N ALA A 176 -2.34 13.91 -8.71
CA ALA A 176 -2.11 12.99 -9.81
C ALA A 176 -1.07 13.56 -10.78
N ALA A 177 -0.18 12.69 -11.25
CA ALA A 177 0.80 13.03 -12.27
C ALA A 177 0.44 12.34 -13.59
N CYS A 178 0.55 13.08 -14.70
CA CYS A 178 0.43 12.54 -16.05
C CYS A 178 1.67 12.94 -16.86
N ILE A 179 2.24 11.99 -17.59
CA ILE A 179 3.30 12.29 -18.55
C ILE A 179 2.61 12.62 -19.87
N ARG A 180 2.71 13.87 -20.32
CA ARG A 180 2.29 14.26 -21.66
C ARG A 180 3.48 14.15 -22.60
N THR A 181 3.51 13.11 -23.42
CA THR A 181 4.40 13.09 -24.58
C THR A 181 3.94 14.17 -25.56
N ARG A 182 4.80 15.16 -25.83
CA ARG A 182 4.58 16.06 -26.97
C ARG A 182 4.98 15.31 -28.24
N ASN A 183 4.03 15.13 -29.15
CA ASN A 183 4.30 14.70 -30.51
C ASN A 183 5.00 15.82 -31.29
#